data_AF-A0A850M9T4-F1
#
_entry.id   AF-A0A850M9T4-F1
#
_cell.length_a   1.000
_cell.length_b   1.000
_cell.length_c   1.000
_cell.angle_alpha   90.00
_cell.angle_beta   90.00
_cell.angle_gamma   90.00
#
_symmetry.space_group_name_H-M   'P 1'
#
loop_
_entity.id
_entity.type
_entity.pdbx_description
1 polymer ?
#
loop_
_entity_poly.entity_id
_entity_poly.type
_entity_poly.pdbx_seq_one_letter_code
_entity_poly.pdbx_strand_id
1 'polypeptide(L)'
;MVEYRFRLTGVPPDQAVKTVDIDVNANVAAAKKMVRKSYKLNPILTIQFIHKGKVLPDNVRFASLGIHPQKDVITVMATQAGGC
;
A
#
# COMPACT_ATOMS: atom_id res chain seq x y z
N MET A 1 5.05 -15.01 4.40
CA MET A 1 4.91 -13.57 4.70
C MET A 1 6.22 -12.90 4.33
N VAL A 2 6.17 -11.70 3.76
CA VAL A 2 7.34 -10.96 3.28
C VAL A 2 7.19 -9.50 3.67
N GLU A 3 8.23 -8.89 4.22
CA GLU A 3 8.22 -7.50 4.64
C GLU A 3 8.36 -6.55 3.45
N TYR A 4 7.33 -5.77 3.16
CA TYR A 4 7.35 -4.76 2.10
C TYR A 4 7.39 -3.35 2.67
N ARG A 5 8.13 -2.46 2.01
CA ARG A 5 8.17 -1.03 2.34
C ARG A 5 7.05 -0.29 1.64
N PHE A 6 6.19 0.33 2.42
CA PHE A 6 5.12 1.20 1.95
C PHE A 6 5.44 2.64 2.31
N ARG A 7 5.21 3.57 1.39
CA ARG A 7 5.32 5.01 1.61
C ARG A 7 3.97 5.67 1.45
N LEU A 8 3.36 6.14 2.52
CA LEU A 8 2.13 6.92 2.47
C LEU A 8 2.39 8.32 1.92
N THR A 9 1.62 8.76 0.92
CA THR A 9 1.67 10.13 0.39
C THR A 9 0.79 11.05 1.23
N GLY A 10 1.17 12.32 1.36
CA GLY A 10 0.40 13.32 2.12
C GLY A 10 0.72 13.37 3.61
N VAL A 11 1.71 12.59 4.06
CA VAL A 11 2.29 12.67 5.40
C VAL A 11 3.78 13.04 5.31
N PRO A 12 4.35 13.71 6.33
CA PRO A 12 5.76 14.09 6.32
C PRO A 12 6.69 12.88 6.15
N PRO A 13 7.83 13.04 5.44
CA PRO A 13 8.71 11.94 5.02
C PRO A 13 9.25 11.10 6.18
N ASP A 14 9.43 11.71 7.35
CA ASP A 14 9.87 11.05 8.59
C ASP A 14 8.88 9.96 9.09
N GLN A 15 7.59 10.11 8.79
CA GLN A 15 6.53 9.19 9.23
C GLN A 15 5.88 8.42 8.08
N ALA A 16 6.30 8.70 6.84
CA ALA A 16 5.66 8.20 5.63
C ALA A 16 5.98 6.74 5.34
N VAL A 17 7.18 6.26 5.71
CA VAL A 17 7.65 4.93 5.34
C VAL A 17 7.45 3.94 6.49
N LYS A 18 6.74 2.85 6.22
CA LYS A 18 6.63 1.70 7.14
C LYS A 18 6.83 0.38 6.40
N THR A 19 7.47 -0.54 7.09
CA THR A 19 7.46 -1.96 6.72
C THR A 19 6.16 -2.61 7.17
N VAL A 20 5.55 -3.39 6.29
CA VAL A 20 4.36 -4.18 6.57
C VAL A 20 4.57 -5.58 6.01
N ASP A 21 4.34 -6.60 6.83
CA ASP A 21 4.30 -7.98 6.39
C ASP A 21 3.11 -8.22 5.47
N ILE A 22 3.39 -8.55 4.22
CA ILE A 22 2.38 -8.89 3.23
C ILE A 22 2.51 -10.36 2.86
N ASP A 23 1.36 -11.03 2.73
CA ASP A 23 1.32 -12.35 2.11
C ASP A 23 1.35 -12.20 0.58
N VAL A 24 2.41 -12.70 -0.04
CA VAL A 24 2.61 -12.66 -1.49
C VAL A 24 1.63 -13.55 -2.25
N ASN A 25 1.05 -14.56 -1.58
CA ASN A 25 -0.01 -15.40 -2.15
C ASN A 25 -1.37 -14.69 -2.15
N ALA A 26 -1.52 -13.66 -1.31
CA ALA A 26 -2.74 -12.88 -1.21
C ALA A 26 -2.85 -11.83 -2.33
N ASN A 27 -4.08 -11.40 -2.56
CA ASN A 27 -4.38 -10.33 -3.49
C ASN A 27 -4.03 -8.97 -2.92
N VAL A 28 -3.81 -7.98 -3.79
CA VAL A 28 -3.53 -6.58 -3.41
C VAL A 28 -4.59 -6.01 -2.48
N ALA A 29 -5.86 -6.39 -2.65
CA ALA A 29 -6.94 -5.99 -1.74
C ALA A 29 -6.66 -6.35 -0.26
N ALA A 30 -6.11 -7.54 -0.01
CA ALA A 30 -5.78 -7.98 1.34
C ALA A 30 -4.61 -7.16 1.92
N ALA A 31 -3.59 -6.92 1.11
CA ALA A 31 -2.45 -6.09 1.49
C ALA A 31 -2.88 -4.64 1.80
N LYS A 32 -3.78 -4.06 1.00
CA LYS A 32 -4.39 -2.75 1.28
C LYS A 32 -5.05 -2.71 2.65
N LYS A 33 -5.85 -3.73 3.02
CA LYS A 33 -6.45 -3.81 4.36
C LYS A 33 -5.40 -3.82 5.48
N MET A 34 -4.29 -4.56 5.30
CA MET A 34 -3.20 -4.61 6.28
C MET A 34 -2.49 -3.26 6.42
N VAL A 35 -2.11 -2.64 5.30
CA VAL A 35 -1.49 -1.32 5.28
C VAL A 35 -2.40 -0.29 5.95
N ARG A 36 -3.70 -0.28 5.61
CA ARG A 36 -4.67 0.61 6.22
C ARG A 36 -4.70 0.49 7.74
N LYS A 37 -4.68 -0.75 8.26
CA LYS A 37 -4.65 -1.03 9.70
C LYS A 37 -3.33 -0.58 10.33
N SER A 38 -2.20 -0.79 9.67
CA SER A 38 -0.86 -0.40 10.14
C SER A 38 -0.68 1.12 10.24
N TYR A 39 -1.25 1.86 9.29
CA TYR A 39 -1.25 3.32 9.28
C TYR A 39 -2.42 3.95 10.04
N LYS A 40 -3.30 3.13 10.65
CA LYS A 40 -4.53 3.59 11.33
C LYS A 40 -5.36 4.57 10.47
N LEU A 41 -5.39 4.34 9.16
CA LEU A 41 -6.09 5.22 8.23
C LEU A 41 -7.61 5.06 8.38
N ASN A 42 -8.30 6.19 8.29
CA ASN A 42 -9.76 6.25 8.44
C ASN A 42 -10.47 5.29 7.45
N PRO A 43 -11.46 4.49 7.94
CA PRO A 43 -12.77 4.42 7.33
C PRO A 43 -12.90 4.53 5.81
N ILE A 44 -12.99 5.82 5.54
CA ILE A 44 -13.62 6.50 4.43
C ILE A 44 -12.56 6.83 3.36
N LEU A 45 -11.27 6.73 3.72
CA LEU A 45 -10.18 6.98 2.79
C LEU A 45 -10.03 5.78 1.85
N THR A 46 -10.11 6.03 0.55
CA THR A 46 -9.75 5.06 -0.47
C THR A 46 -8.23 5.03 -0.59
N ILE A 47 -7.63 3.84 -0.52
CA ILE A 47 -6.18 3.68 -0.68
C ILE A 47 -5.85 3.01 -2.01
N GLN A 48 -4.90 3.61 -2.72
CA GLN A 48 -4.38 3.11 -3.98
C GLN A 48 -2.89 2.83 -3.82
N PHE A 49 -2.45 1.69 -4.32
CA PHE A 49 -1.04 1.37 -4.34
C PHE A 49 -0.47 1.72 -5.70
N ILE A 50 0.61 2.49 -5.72
CA ILE A 50 1.29 2.97 -6.91
C ILE A 50 2.71 2.44 -6.86
N HIS A 51 3.10 1.69 -7.88
CA HIS A 51 4.45 1.16 -8.03
C HIS A 51 4.92 1.40 -9.46
N LYS A 52 6.12 1.98 -9.63
CA LYS A 52 6.68 2.35 -10.94
C LYS A 52 5.71 3.16 -11.82
N GLY A 53 4.97 4.09 -11.21
CA GLY A 53 3.99 4.94 -11.89
C GLY A 53 2.67 4.25 -12.29
N LYS A 54 2.48 2.97 -11.94
CA LYS A 54 1.25 2.22 -12.21
C LYS A 54 0.45 1.95 -10.94
N VAL A 55 -0.85 2.15 -11.01
CA VAL A 55 -1.78 1.75 -9.94
C VAL A 55 -1.92 0.24 -9.96
N LEU A 56 -1.71 -0.39 -8.81
CA LEU A 56 -1.84 -1.84 -8.65
C LEU A 56 -3.32 -2.19 -8.44
N PRO A 57 -3.90 -3.03 -9.32
CA PRO A 57 -5.30 -3.44 -9.21
C PRO A 57 -5.52 -4.35 -8.02
N ASP A 58 -6.73 -4.37 -7.47
CA ASP A 58 -7.05 -5.10 -6.24
C ASP A 58 -7.07 -6.63 -6.40
N ASN A 59 -7.39 -7.10 -7.60
CA ASN A 59 -7.65 -8.51 -7.89
C ASN A 59 -6.41 -9.30 -8.33
N VAL A 60 -5.23 -8.67 -8.35
CA VAL A 60 -3.98 -9.37 -8.70
C VAL A 60 -3.25 -9.82 -7.44
N ARG A 61 -2.52 -10.93 -7.56
CA ARG A 61 -1.65 -11.43 -6.50
C ARG A 61 -0.40 -10.57 -6.38
N PHE A 62 0.03 -10.34 -5.13
CA PHE A 62 1.23 -9.56 -4.86
C PHE A 62 2.49 -10.19 -5.49
N ALA A 63 2.62 -11.52 -5.47
CA ALA A 63 3.71 -12.24 -6.11
C ALA A 63 3.82 -11.98 -7.63
N SER A 64 2.69 -11.75 -8.30
CA SER A 64 2.65 -11.52 -9.76
C SER A 64 3.18 -10.15 -10.17
N LEU A 65 3.36 -9.23 -9.22
CA LEU A 65 3.76 -7.85 -9.50
C LEU A 65 5.29 -7.68 -9.61
N GLY A 66 6.08 -8.71 -9.29
CA GLY A 66 7.54 -8.65 -9.36
C GLY A 66 8.16 -7.55 -8.50
N ILE A 67 7.52 -7.21 -7.37
CA ILE A 67 7.98 -6.15 -6.46
C ILE A 67 9.04 -6.76 -5.53
N HIS A 68 10.21 -6.15 -5.49
CA HIS A 68 11.30 -6.57 -4.60
C HIS A 68 11.14 -5.94 -3.21
N PRO A 69 10.87 -6.72 -2.16
CA PRO A 69 10.54 -6.20 -0.83
C PRO A 69 11.61 -5.28 -0.20
N GLN A 70 12.89 -5.53 -0.48
CA GLN A 70 14.01 -4.76 0.10
C GLN A 70 14.48 -3.58 -0.75
N LYS A 71 14.20 -3.60 -2.06
CA LYS A 71 14.69 -2.59 -3.01
C LYS A 71 13.60 -1.64 -3.48
N ASP A 72 12.39 -2.14 -3.65
CA ASP A 72 11.26 -1.38 -4.15
C ASP A 72 10.45 -0.78 -2.98
N VAL A 73 9.92 0.42 -3.20
CA VAL A 73 9.01 1.09 -2.26
C VAL A 73 7.67 1.30 -2.94
N ILE A 74 6.61 0.80 -2.33
CA ILE A 74 5.25 0.95 -2.83
C ILE A 74 4.69 2.26 -2.30
N THR A 75 4.28 3.15 -3.21
CA THR A 75 3.64 4.41 -2.82
C THR A 75 2.17 4.15 -2.52
N VAL A 76 1.70 4.55 -1.35
CA VAL A 76 0.32 4.42 -0.92
C VAL A 76 -0.31 5.80 -1.02
N MET A 77 -1.25 5.96 -1.94
CA MET A 77 -2.04 7.17 -2.07
C MET A 77 -3.36 6.98 -1.34
N ALA A 78 -3.54 7.69 -0.23
CA ALA A 78 -4.84 7.78 0.45
C ALA A 78 -5.60 8.98 -0.13
N THR A 79 -6.75 8.72 -0.74
CA THR A 79 -7.67 9.76 -1.24
C THR A 79 -8.88 9.77 -0.32
N GLN A 80 -9.20 10.94 0.23
CA GLN A 80 -10.47 11.15 0.88
C GLN A 80 -11.53 11.34 -0.21
N ALA A 81 -12.60 10.55 -0.17
CA ALA A 81 -13.83 10.96 -0.82
C ALA A 81 -14.36 12.19 -0.05
N GLY A 82 -13.81 13.37 -0.30
CA GLY A 82 -14.49 14.64 0.02
C GLY A 82 -15.69 14.71 -0.92
N GLY A 83 -16.91 14.84 -0.44
CA GLY A 83 -17.31 15.91 0.46
C GLY A 83 -17.73 17.09 -0.41
N CYS A 84 -18.90 16.94 -1.06
CA CYS A 84 -19.73 18.08 -1.45
C CYS A 84 -20.82 18.20 -0.39
#